data_AF-A0A2E3Q153-F1
#
_entry.id   AF-A0A2E3Q153-F1
#
_cell.length_a   1.000
_cell.length_b   1.000
_cell.length_c   1.000
_cell.angle_alpha   90.00
_cell.angle_beta   90.00
_cell.angle_gamma   90.00
#
_symmetry.space_group_name_H-M   'P 1'
#
loop_
_entity.id
_entity.type
_entity.pdbx_description
1 polymer ?
#
loop_
_entity_poly.entity_id
_entity_poly.type
_entity_poly.pdbx_seq_one_letter_code
_entity_poly.pdbx_strand_id
1 'polypeptide(L)'
;MKVPSDQFPERADRSSEPLYRLPAGLLGVGWLVSALLGVGGWFVISGVVELPPDWLNWGVIGGVISSVIGGLGLLIIGPWKPRRSGDLPTLWLASTTGRLLAIPGVAFVIYSAARPPDRPFVIGLAASALLLLMIEVPIIAKSMLAQIEEDEARGSREGG
;
A
#
# COMPACT_ATOMS: atom_id res chain seq x y z
N MET A 1 -22.13 36.75 -4.19
CA MET A 1 -23.11 35.89 -4.88
C MET A 1 -23.26 34.62 -4.04
N LYS A 2 -24.40 34.39 -3.39
CA LYS A 2 -24.66 33.15 -2.63
C LYS A 2 -25.16 32.11 -3.63
N VAL A 3 -24.45 30.99 -3.77
CA VAL A 3 -24.92 29.87 -4.60
C VAL A 3 -26.14 29.27 -3.91
N PRO A 4 -27.29 29.10 -4.60
CA PRO A 4 -28.48 28.45 -4.04
C PRO A 4 -28.15 27.04 -3.55
N SER A 5 -28.53 26.72 -2.31
CA SER A 5 -28.29 25.42 -1.65
C SER A 5 -28.92 24.23 -2.40
N ASP A 6 -29.89 24.52 -3.24
CA ASP A 6 -30.71 23.67 -4.08
C ASP A 6 -29.99 23.23 -5.38
N GLN A 7 -28.80 23.78 -5.66
CA GLN A 7 -27.91 23.31 -6.73
C GLN A 7 -26.91 22.24 -6.28
N PHE A 8 -26.82 21.95 -4.97
CA PHE A 8 -26.01 20.83 -4.52
C PHE A 8 -26.80 19.53 -4.72
N PRO A 9 -26.26 18.53 -5.43
CA PRO A 9 -26.92 17.24 -5.55
C PRO A 9 -27.18 16.71 -4.13
N GLU A 10 -28.42 16.29 -3.91
CA GLU A 10 -28.86 15.68 -2.66
C GLU A 10 -27.86 14.58 -2.28
N ARG A 11 -27.36 14.61 -1.04
CA ARG A 11 -26.33 13.67 -0.59
C ARG A 11 -26.93 12.27 -0.71
N ALA A 12 -26.46 11.49 -1.69
CA ALA A 12 -26.98 10.14 -1.92
C ALA A 12 -26.98 9.38 -0.59
N ASP A 13 -28.15 8.89 -0.18
CA ASP A 13 -28.27 8.07 1.01
C ASP A 13 -27.50 6.76 0.77
N ARG A 14 -26.39 6.62 1.50
CA ARG A 14 -25.48 5.46 1.47
C ARG A 14 -25.59 4.63 2.74
N SER A 15 -26.71 4.74 3.46
CA SER A 15 -26.95 3.97 4.68
C SER A 15 -27.09 2.46 4.42
N SER A 16 -27.48 2.08 3.20
CA SER A 16 -27.63 0.68 2.75
C SER A 16 -26.37 0.03 2.20
N GLU A 17 -25.25 0.76 2.07
CA GLU A 17 -24.01 0.18 1.56
C GLU A 17 -23.38 -0.82 2.56
N PRO A 18 -22.96 -2.01 2.11
CA PRO A 18 -22.32 -2.98 2.98
C PRO A 18 -20.99 -2.44 3.53
N LEU A 19 -20.70 -2.82 4.78
CA LEU A 19 -19.49 -2.43 5.50
C LEU A 19 -18.50 -3.58 5.49
N TYR A 20 -17.36 -3.37 4.85
CA TYR A 20 -16.28 -4.33 4.78
C TYR A 20 -15.09 -3.89 5.65
N ARG A 21 -14.36 -4.88 6.15
CA ARG A 21 -13.15 -4.67 6.94
C ARG A 21 -11.93 -5.22 6.21
N LEU A 22 -10.88 -4.42 6.13
CA LEU A 22 -9.60 -4.91 5.61
C LEU A 22 -8.91 -5.82 6.63
N PRO A 23 -8.21 -6.87 6.18
CA PRO A 23 -7.55 -7.80 7.06
C PRO A 23 -6.23 -7.20 7.60
N ALA A 24 -6.33 -6.30 8.57
CA ALA A 24 -5.21 -5.53 9.11
C ALA A 24 -4.01 -6.41 9.54
N GLY A 25 -4.28 -7.55 10.17
CA GLY A 25 -3.23 -8.49 10.58
C GLY A 25 -2.49 -9.09 9.38
N LEU A 26 -3.21 -9.56 8.36
CA LEU A 26 -2.59 -10.11 7.14
C LEU A 26 -1.84 -9.03 6.38
N LEU A 27 -2.36 -7.79 6.32
CA LEU A 27 -1.66 -6.67 5.69
C LEU A 27 -0.39 -6.29 6.47
N GLY A 28 -0.42 -6.30 7.80
CA GLY A 28 0.75 -6.05 8.63
C GLY A 28 1.83 -7.12 8.47
N VAL A 29 1.43 -8.39 8.45
CA VAL A 29 2.35 -9.51 8.16
C VAL A 29 2.89 -9.40 6.73
N GLY A 30 2.02 -9.12 5.75
CA GLY A 30 2.40 -8.94 4.37
C GLY A 30 3.44 -7.84 4.21
N TRP A 31 3.22 -6.69 4.85
CA TRP A 31 4.19 -5.59 4.91
C TRP A 31 5.53 -6.01 5.53
N LEU A 32 5.51 -6.70 6.67
CA LEU A 32 6.72 -7.20 7.32
C LEU A 32 7.50 -8.13 6.38
N VAL A 33 6.82 -9.07 5.72
CA VAL A 33 7.41 -10.00 4.76
C VAL A 33 8.00 -9.24 3.57
N SER A 34 7.28 -8.28 3.00
CA SER A 34 7.78 -7.44 1.90
C SER A 34 9.02 -6.65 2.32
N ALA A 35 9.05 -6.10 3.54
CA ALA A 35 10.20 -5.36 4.05
C ALA A 35 11.41 -6.27 4.27
N LEU A 36 11.21 -7.45 4.85
CA LEU A 36 12.25 -8.46 5.04
C LEU A 36 12.82 -8.94 3.71
N LEU A 37 11.99 -9.16 2.70
CA LEU A 37 12.44 -9.57 1.37
C LEU A 37 13.13 -8.42 0.62
N GLY A 38 12.58 -7.21 0.69
CA GLY A 38 13.11 -6.04 0.00
C GLY A 38 14.46 -5.57 0.56
N VAL A 39 14.63 -5.62 1.89
CA VAL A 39 15.89 -5.25 2.56
C VAL A 39 16.82 -6.46 2.67
N GLY A 40 16.32 -7.59 3.17
CA GLY A 40 17.09 -8.83 3.35
C GLY A 40 17.58 -9.43 2.04
N GLY A 41 16.82 -9.25 0.94
CA GLY A 41 17.22 -9.71 -0.39
C GLY A 41 18.55 -9.15 -0.85
N TRP A 42 18.91 -7.92 -0.47
CA TRP A 42 20.22 -7.34 -0.79
C TRP A 42 21.38 -8.09 -0.12
N PHE A 43 21.21 -8.53 1.12
CA PHE A 43 22.23 -9.34 1.82
C PHE A 43 22.39 -10.71 1.16
N VAL A 44 21.28 -11.33 0.76
CA VAL A 44 21.32 -12.61 0.02
C VAL A 44 22.04 -12.42 -1.31
N ILE A 45 21.72 -11.37 -2.08
CA ILE A 45 22.37 -11.05 -3.35
C ILE A 45 23.87 -10.83 -3.16
N SER A 46 24.29 -10.09 -2.13
CA SER A 46 25.71 -9.87 -1.85
C SER A 46 26.49 -11.15 -1.50
N GLY A 47 25.80 -12.19 -1.04
CA GLY A 47 26.40 -13.49 -0.75
C GLY A 47 26.62 -14.37 -1.98
N VAL A 48 25.94 -14.07 -3.10
CA VAL A 48 26.00 -14.87 -4.35
C VAL A 48 26.59 -14.11 -5.54
N VAL A 49 26.59 -12.77 -5.51
CA VAL A 49 27.12 -11.91 -6.55
C VAL A 49 28.10 -10.92 -5.95
N GLU A 50 29.27 -10.75 -6.57
CA GLU A 50 30.20 -9.67 -6.24
C GLU A 50 29.57 -8.33 -6.60
N LEU A 51 29.08 -7.62 -5.59
CA LEU A 51 28.54 -6.29 -5.74
C LEU A 51 29.67 -5.25 -5.66
N PRO A 52 29.59 -4.16 -6.44
CA PRO A 52 30.51 -3.05 -6.29
C PRO A 52 30.45 -2.46 -4.86
N PRO A 53 31.52 -1.78 -4.42
CA PRO A 53 31.52 -1.04 -3.17
C PRO A 53 30.29 -0.14 -3.09
N ASP A 54 29.68 -0.07 -1.90
CA ASP A 54 28.51 0.76 -1.57
C ASP A 54 27.16 0.35 -2.19
N TRP A 55 27.11 -0.61 -3.12
CA TRP A 55 25.83 -1.06 -3.70
C TRP A 55 24.90 -1.70 -2.67
N LEU A 56 25.46 -2.54 -1.80
CA LEU A 56 24.70 -3.16 -0.70
C LEU A 56 24.07 -2.08 0.20
N ASN A 57 24.87 -1.11 0.64
CA ASN A 57 24.42 -0.07 1.56
C ASN A 57 23.29 0.78 0.95
N TRP A 58 23.47 1.26 -0.28
CA TRP A 58 22.47 2.11 -0.92
C TRP A 58 21.23 1.35 -1.38
N GLY A 59 21.37 0.08 -1.77
CA GLY A 59 20.24 -0.82 -2.03
C GLY A 59 19.39 -1.03 -0.77
N VAL A 60 20.03 -1.30 0.36
CA VAL A 60 19.38 -1.44 1.67
C VAL A 60 18.68 -0.15 2.09
N ILE A 61 19.36 1.00 1.98
CA ILE A 61 18.76 2.30 2.32
C ILE A 61 17.51 2.56 1.48
N GLY A 62 17.60 2.34 0.16
CA GLY A 62 16.46 2.44 -0.74
C GLY A 62 15.30 1.52 -0.33
N GLY A 63 15.60 0.27 0.02
CA GLY A 63 14.60 -0.68 0.48
C GLY A 63 13.94 -0.29 1.80
N VAL A 64 14.70 0.23 2.75
CA VAL A 64 14.19 0.71 4.05
C VAL A 64 13.23 1.89 3.86
N ILE A 65 13.60 2.88 3.06
CA ILE A 65 12.75 4.06 2.80
C ILE A 65 11.41 3.64 2.21
N SER A 66 11.46 2.81 1.16
CA SER A 66 10.28 2.31 0.47
C SER A 66 9.38 1.50 1.42
N SER A 67 9.98 0.66 2.28
CA SER A 67 9.25 -0.13 3.27
C SER A 67 8.58 0.73 4.34
N VAL A 68 9.25 1.77 4.83
CA VAL A 68 8.68 2.70 5.83
C VAL A 68 7.50 3.47 5.23
N ILE A 69 7.68 4.07 4.05
CA ILE A 69 6.62 4.81 3.36
C ILE A 69 5.46 3.88 3.01
N GLY A 70 5.77 2.66 2.56
CA GLY A 70 4.80 1.61 2.29
C GLY A 70 3.95 1.26 3.51
N GLY A 71 4.58 1.06 4.67
CA GLY A 71 3.91 0.78 5.94
C GLY A 71 3.04 1.95 6.42
N LEU A 72 3.55 3.19 6.33
CA LEU A 72 2.76 4.38 6.65
C LEU A 72 1.52 4.50 5.76
N GLY A 73 1.65 4.19 4.46
CA GLY A 73 0.52 4.15 3.54
C GLY A 73 -0.55 3.14 3.94
N LEU A 74 -0.17 1.96 4.42
CA LEU A 74 -1.12 0.97 4.94
C LEU A 74 -1.88 1.49 6.17
N LEU A 75 -1.21 2.24 7.04
CA LEU A 75 -1.88 2.87 8.18
C LEU A 75 -2.91 3.91 7.72
N ILE A 76 -2.63 4.70 6.69
CA ILE A 76 -3.57 5.73 6.18
C ILE A 76 -4.89 5.13 5.69
N ILE A 77 -4.86 3.91 5.13
CA ILE A 77 -6.08 3.21 4.69
C ILE A 77 -7.01 2.93 5.89
N GLY A 78 -6.48 2.91 7.11
CA GLY A 78 -7.21 2.67 8.35
C GLY A 78 -7.83 1.28 8.40
N PRO A 79 -7.06 0.19 8.18
CA PRO A 79 -7.59 -1.18 8.12
C PRO A 79 -8.19 -1.66 9.46
N TRP A 80 -8.03 -0.89 10.53
CA TRP A 80 -8.59 -1.20 11.84
C TRP A 80 -10.10 -0.93 11.96
N LYS A 81 -10.72 -0.17 11.04
CA LYS A 81 -12.16 0.15 11.07
C LYS A 81 -12.90 -0.42 9.85
N PRO A 82 -14.15 -0.88 10.00
CA PRO A 82 -15.03 -1.17 8.88
C PRO A 82 -15.31 0.10 8.06
N ARG A 83 -15.46 -0.06 6.74
CA ARG A 83 -15.74 1.03 5.80
C ARG A 83 -16.73 0.57 4.75
N ARG A 84 -17.43 1.53 4.15
CA ARG A 84 -18.34 1.26 3.04
C ARG A 84 -17.58 0.66 1.85
N SER A 85 -18.23 -0.23 1.13
CA SER A 85 -17.65 -0.94 -0.02
C SER A 85 -17.00 -0.02 -1.04
N GLY A 86 -17.62 1.11 -1.37
CA GLY A 86 -17.08 2.10 -2.32
C GLY A 86 -15.89 2.91 -1.81
N ASP A 87 -15.72 3.03 -0.49
CA ASP A 87 -14.64 3.83 0.10
C ASP A 87 -13.31 3.06 0.09
N LEU A 88 -13.35 1.72 0.12
CA LEU A 88 -12.15 0.87 0.23
C LEU A 88 -11.22 0.97 -1.00
N PRO A 89 -11.70 0.78 -2.25
CA PRO A 89 -10.86 0.97 -3.43
C PRO A 89 -10.32 2.41 -3.53
N THR A 90 -11.14 3.39 -3.15
CA THR A 90 -10.77 4.81 -3.17
C THR A 90 -9.64 5.11 -2.19
N LEU A 91 -9.71 4.60 -0.95
CA LEU A 91 -8.67 4.77 0.05
C LEU A 91 -7.39 4.02 -0.30
N TRP A 92 -7.51 2.81 -0.86
CA TRP A 92 -6.37 2.08 -1.36
C TRP A 92 -5.68 2.85 -2.49
N LEU A 93 -6.44 3.36 -3.47
CA LEU A 93 -5.90 4.15 -4.58
C LEU A 93 -5.26 5.45 -4.08
N ALA A 94 -5.89 6.15 -3.14
CA ALA A 94 -5.36 7.37 -2.54
C ALA A 94 -4.04 7.10 -1.79
N SER A 95 -3.99 6.03 -1.00
CA SER A 95 -2.77 5.61 -0.30
C SER A 95 -1.66 5.23 -1.28
N THR A 96 -1.96 4.43 -2.31
CA THR A 96 -1.00 4.04 -3.34
C THR A 96 -0.47 5.25 -4.10
N THR A 97 -1.34 6.19 -4.47
CA THR A 97 -0.95 7.45 -5.11
C THR A 97 -0.04 8.27 -4.21
N GLY A 98 -0.41 8.41 -2.93
CA GLY A 98 0.42 9.09 -1.93
C GLY A 98 1.81 8.47 -1.81
N ARG A 99 1.90 7.14 -1.79
CA ARG A 99 3.17 6.40 -1.77
C ARG A 99 3.99 6.61 -3.05
N LEU A 100 3.34 6.57 -4.22
CA LEU A 100 3.98 6.82 -5.51
C LEU A 100 4.57 8.22 -5.65
N LEU A 101 4.08 9.19 -4.89
CA LEU A 101 4.65 10.55 -4.82
C LEU A 101 5.67 10.69 -3.69
N ALA A 102 5.40 10.11 -2.53
CA ALA A 102 6.25 10.23 -1.35
C ALA A 102 7.60 9.50 -1.52
N ILE A 103 7.61 8.29 -2.09
CA ILE A 103 8.85 7.52 -2.32
C ILE A 103 9.84 8.30 -3.19
N PRO A 104 9.49 8.76 -4.41
CA PRO A 104 10.41 9.56 -5.21
C PRO A 104 10.70 10.94 -4.59
N GLY A 105 9.75 11.55 -3.88
CA GLY A 105 9.99 12.81 -3.17
C GLY A 105 11.07 12.69 -2.09
N VAL A 106 11.00 11.65 -1.25
CA VAL A 106 12.03 11.36 -0.25
C VAL A 106 13.35 10.96 -0.91
N ALA A 107 13.29 10.15 -1.97
CA ALA A 107 14.47 9.77 -2.73
C ALA A 107 15.19 10.99 -3.31
N PHE A 108 14.46 11.98 -3.83
CA PHE A 108 15.02 13.23 -4.34
C PHE A 108 15.73 14.05 -3.26
N VAL A 109 15.14 14.16 -2.07
CA VAL A 109 15.76 14.86 -0.94
C VAL A 109 17.07 14.19 -0.54
N ILE A 110 17.08 12.86 -0.44
CA ILE A 110 18.29 12.09 -0.12
C ILE A 110 19.33 12.21 -1.23
N TYR A 111 18.90 12.15 -2.49
CA TYR A 111 19.78 12.32 -3.63
C TYR A 111 20.48 13.68 -3.60
N SER A 112 19.72 14.73 -3.30
CA SER A 112 20.23 16.10 -3.21
C SER A 112 21.22 16.29 -2.05
N ALA A 113 21.03 15.56 -0.94
CA ALA A 113 21.86 15.68 0.26
C ALA A 113 23.14 14.81 0.21
N ALA A 114 23.02 13.56 -0.24
CA ALA A 114 24.06 12.54 -0.09
C ALA A 114 24.64 12.02 -1.41
N ARG A 115 24.03 12.33 -2.56
CA ARG A 115 24.45 11.90 -3.90
C ARG A 115 24.77 10.39 -3.98
N PRO A 116 23.82 9.53 -3.60
CA PRO A 116 23.99 8.09 -3.67
C PRO A 116 24.23 7.63 -5.11
N PRO A 117 24.85 6.46 -5.33
CA PRO A 117 24.91 5.83 -6.63
C PRO A 117 23.49 5.51 -7.12
N ASP A 118 23.14 6.02 -8.31
CA ASP A 118 21.78 5.99 -8.85
C ASP A 118 21.17 4.59 -8.88
N ARG A 119 21.91 3.62 -9.44
CA ARG A 119 21.41 2.27 -9.73
C ARG A 119 20.98 1.50 -8.48
N PRO A 120 21.87 1.22 -7.50
CA PRO A 120 21.48 0.42 -6.33
C PRO A 120 20.39 1.10 -5.50
N PHE A 121 20.46 2.42 -5.35
CA PHE A 121 19.47 3.17 -4.58
C PHE A 121 18.08 3.10 -5.20
N VAL A 122 17.95 3.41 -6.50
CA VAL A 122 16.66 3.38 -7.21
C VAL A 122 16.11 1.96 -7.33
N ILE A 123 16.97 0.97 -7.59
CA ILE A 123 16.56 -0.44 -7.64
C ILE A 123 16.02 -0.88 -6.27
N GLY A 124 16.69 -0.51 -5.17
CA GLY A 124 16.24 -0.85 -3.82
C GLY A 124 14.86 -0.27 -3.50
N LEU A 125 14.64 1.00 -3.86
CA LEU A 125 13.34 1.68 -3.71
C LEU A 125 12.23 0.98 -4.50
N ALA A 126 12.48 0.76 -5.79
CA ALA A 126 11.50 0.21 -6.73
C ALA A 126 11.18 -1.26 -6.42
N ALA A 127 12.20 -2.10 -6.19
CA ALA A 127 12.01 -3.51 -5.88
C ALA A 127 11.18 -3.70 -4.61
N SER A 128 11.47 -2.91 -3.56
CA SER A 128 10.73 -3.00 -2.30
C SER A 128 9.28 -2.49 -2.42
N ALA A 129 9.05 -1.44 -3.21
CA ALA A 129 7.71 -0.93 -3.48
C ALA A 129 6.86 -1.96 -4.26
N LEU A 130 7.46 -2.59 -5.28
CA LEU A 130 6.82 -3.63 -6.07
C LEU A 130 6.55 -4.89 -5.24
N LEU A 131 7.49 -5.31 -4.39
CA LEU A 131 7.28 -6.43 -3.46
C LEU A 131 6.11 -6.19 -2.52
N LEU A 132 5.95 -4.97 -2.01
CA LEU A 132 4.80 -4.61 -1.20
C LEU A 132 3.50 -4.73 -2.00
N LEU A 133 3.44 -4.14 -3.20
CA LEU A 133 2.25 -4.20 -4.05
C LEU A 133 1.88 -5.64 -4.45
N MET A 134 2.86 -6.47 -4.77
CA MET A 134 2.65 -7.88 -5.12
C MET A 134 2.03 -8.70 -3.97
N ILE A 135 2.27 -8.31 -2.72
CA ILE A 135 1.72 -8.98 -1.54
C ILE A 135 0.40 -8.33 -1.10
N GLU A 136 0.35 -7.00 -1.07
CA GLU A 136 -0.80 -6.22 -0.62
C GLU A 136 -2.03 -6.43 -1.51
N VAL A 137 -1.88 -6.37 -2.84
CA VAL A 137 -3.00 -6.42 -3.78
C VAL A 137 -3.77 -7.74 -3.67
N PRO A 138 -3.13 -8.93 -3.71
CA PRO A 138 -3.85 -10.19 -3.55
C PRO A 138 -4.53 -10.35 -2.20
N ILE A 139 -3.93 -9.84 -1.11
CA ILE A 139 -4.52 -9.91 0.23
C ILE A 139 -5.82 -9.10 0.26
N ILE A 140 -5.78 -7.85 -0.23
CA ILE A 140 -6.97 -6.99 -0.27
C ILE A 140 -8.04 -7.61 -1.16
N ALA A 141 -7.69 -7.99 -2.39
CA ALA A 141 -8.64 -8.54 -3.36
C ALA A 141 -9.33 -9.80 -2.83
N LYS A 142 -8.58 -10.77 -2.31
CA LYS A 142 -9.15 -12.01 -1.75
C LYS A 142 -10.04 -11.73 -0.53
N SER A 143 -9.63 -10.80 0.33
CA SER A 143 -10.43 -10.46 1.51
C SER A 143 -11.74 -9.75 1.18
N MET A 144 -11.75 -8.94 0.11
CA MET A 144 -12.96 -8.28 -0.35
C MET A 144 -13.91 -9.27 -1.03
N LEU A 145 -13.38 -10.16 -1.89
CA LEU A 145 -14.18 -11.20 -2.54
C LEU A 145 -14.85 -12.12 -1.52
N ALA A 146 -14.12 -12.59 -0.50
CA ALA A 146 -14.69 -13.43 0.55
C ALA A 146 -15.84 -12.75 1.30
N GLN A 147 -15.72 -11.45 1.60
CA GLN A 147 -16.78 -10.71 2.28
C GLN A 147 -18.01 -10.47 1.39
N ILE A 148 -17.81 -10.23 0.09
CA ILE A 148 -18.90 -10.09 -0.88
C ILE A 148 -19.69 -11.41 -0.99
N GLU A 149 -19.00 -12.54 -1.12
CA GLU A 149 -19.63 -13.87 -1.19
C GLU A 149 -20.42 -14.20 0.08
N GLU A 150 -19.89 -13.84 1.26
CA GLU A 150 -20.58 -14.03 2.54
C GLU A 150 -21.86 -13.19 2.65
N ASP A 151 -21.84 -11.94 2.17
CA ASP A 151 -23.00 -11.06 2.18
C ASP A 151 -24.09 -11.52 1.19
N GLU A 152 -23.71 -11.95 -0.01
CA GLU A 152 -24.64 -12.52 -1.00
C GLU A 152 -25.31 -13.81 -0.50
N ALA A 153 -24.55 -14.67 0.18
CA ALA A 153 -25.07 -15.91 0.76
C ALA A 153 -26.05 -15.65 1.92
N ARG A 154 -25.86 -14.58 2.70
CA ARG A 154 -26.79 -14.17 3.77
C ARG A 154 -28.08 -13.61 3.20
N GLY A 155 -27.99 -12.71 2.22
CA GLY A 155 -29.18 -12.14 1.56
C GLY A 155 -30.06 -13.21 0.91
N SER A 156 -29.45 -14.25 0.34
CA SER A 156 -30.17 -15.39 -0.26
C SER A 156 -30.90 -16.27 0.76
N ARG A 157 -30.48 -16.28 2.04
CA ARG A 157 -31.12 -17.06 3.12
C ARG A 157 -32.26 -16.32 3.81
N GLU A 158 -32.23 -14.99 3.82
CA GLU A 158 -33.27 -14.16 4.44
C GLU A 158 -34.43 -13.85 3.49
N GLY A 159 -34.22 -13.99 2.17
CA GLY A 159 -35.22 -13.73 1.13
C GLY A 159 -35.99 -14.95 0.61
N GLY A 160 -35.76 -16.15 1.14
CA GLY A 160 -36.45 -17.40 0.77
C GLY A 160 -37.22 -17.99 1.94
#